data_AF-A0A925JE61-F1
#
_entry.id   AF-A0A925JE61-F1
#
_cell.length_a   1.000
_cell.length_b   1.000
_cell.length_c   1.000
_cell.angle_alpha   90.00
_cell.angle_beta   90.00
_cell.angle_gamma   90.00
#
_symmetry.space_group_name_H-M   'P 1'
#
loop_
_entity.id
_entity.type
_entity.pdbx_description
1 polymer ?
#
loop_
_entity_poly.entity_id
_entity_poly.type
_entity_poly.pdbx_seq_one_letter_code
_entity_poly.pdbx_strand_id
1 'polypeptide(L)'
;MDSAPFVKSFLDGHVVVLTGDITRQETDAIVNAANSTLLGGGGVDGAIHRAGGGRILEECREIRRTQYPEGLPTGEAVITTGGNLAARHVIHTVGPIYGFQDGREAELLT
;
A
#
# COMPACT_ATOMS: atom_id res chain seq x y z
N MET A 1 -1.99 -5.17 -28.52
CA MET A 1 -2.88 -6.32 -28.26
C MET A 1 -2.56 -6.75 -26.84
N ASP A 2 -3.36 -6.31 -25.88
CA ASP A 2 -3.14 -6.75 -24.49
C ASP A 2 -3.62 -8.19 -24.39
N SER A 3 -2.67 -9.10 -24.26
CA SER A 3 -2.94 -10.47 -23.84
C SER A 3 -3.74 -10.43 -22.53
N ALA A 4 -4.77 -11.27 -22.41
CA ALA A 4 -5.49 -11.44 -21.15
C ALA A 4 -4.49 -11.58 -19.99
N PRO A 5 -4.70 -10.89 -18.85
CA PRO A 5 -3.74 -10.88 -17.77
C PRO A 5 -3.40 -12.32 -17.37
N PHE A 6 -2.12 -12.59 -17.13
CA PHE A 6 -1.73 -13.86 -16.56
C PHE A 6 -2.37 -13.94 -15.17
N VAL A 7 -3.26 -14.90 -14.96
CA VAL A 7 -3.94 -15.13 -13.69
C VAL A 7 -3.63 -16.53 -13.20
N LYS A 8 -3.04 -16.64 -12.01
CA LYS A 8 -2.87 -17.91 -11.31
C LYS A 8 -3.54 -17.84 -9.95
N SER A 9 -4.37 -18.82 -9.64
CA SER A 9 -5.09 -18.91 -8.37
C SER A 9 -4.48 -19.97 -7.45
N PHE A 10 -4.53 -19.70 -6.15
CA PHE A 10 -4.06 -20.54 -5.05
C PHE A 10 -5.08 -20.48 -3.90
N LEU A 11 -4.98 -21.41 -2.95
CA LEU A 11 -5.83 -21.48 -1.75
C LEU A 11 -7.32 -21.37 -2.11
N ASP A 12 -7.81 -22.22 -3.01
CA ASP A 12 -9.22 -22.29 -3.43
C ASP A 12 -9.83 -20.96 -3.90
N GLY A 13 -9.02 -20.09 -4.53
CA GLY A 13 -9.48 -18.79 -5.02
C GLY A 13 -9.19 -17.62 -4.08
N HIS A 14 -8.74 -17.88 -2.85
CA HIS A 14 -8.44 -16.83 -1.88
C HIS A 14 -7.21 -15.99 -2.24
N VAL A 15 -6.26 -16.57 -3.00
CA VAL A 15 -5.07 -15.85 -3.49
C VAL A 15 -5.03 -15.94 -4.99
N VAL A 16 -4.95 -14.79 -5.65
CA VAL A 16 -4.84 -14.67 -7.09
C VAL A 16 -3.63 -13.80 -7.41
N VAL A 17 -2.73 -14.35 -8.22
CA VAL A 17 -1.58 -13.62 -8.77
C VAL A 17 -1.95 -13.16 -10.16
N LEU A 18 -1.85 -11.84 -10.38
CA LEU A 18 -2.13 -11.20 -11.65
C LEU A 18 -0.97 -10.29 -12.09
N THR A 19 -0.73 -10.21 -13.39
CA THR A 19 0.16 -9.21 -13.97
C THR A 19 -0.64 -8.00 -14.41
N GLY A 20 -0.32 -6.82 -13.87
CA GLY A 20 -0.99 -5.57 -14.24
C GLY A 20 -0.52 -4.36 -13.43
N ASP A 21 -1.21 -3.25 -13.62
CA ASP A 21 -1.04 -2.02 -12.86
C ASP A 21 -2.04 -2.00 -11.70
N ILE A 22 -1.53 -1.93 -10.47
CA ILE A 22 -2.35 -1.93 -9.25
C ILE A 22 -3.27 -0.71 -9.17
N THR A 23 -2.88 0.42 -9.77
CA THR A 23 -3.65 1.67 -9.73
C THR A 23 -4.92 1.61 -10.57
N ARG A 24 -5.04 0.60 -11.44
CA ARG A 24 -6.18 0.36 -12.34
C ARG A 24 -7.12 -0.74 -11.85
N GLN A 25 -6.87 -1.34 -10.69
CA GLN A 25 -7.67 -2.46 -10.20
C GLN A 25 -9.00 -1.98 -9.63
N GLU A 26 -10.10 -2.54 -10.13
CA GLU A 26 -11.45 -2.33 -9.61
C GLU A 26 -11.69 -3.28 -8.43
N THR A 27 -11.42 -2.80 -7.22
CA THR A 27 -11.51 -3.58 -5.98
C THR A 27 -11.97 -2.68 -4.82
N ASP A 28 -12.29 -3.25 -3.67
CA ASP A 28 -12.66 -2.46 -2.51
C ASP A 28 -11.44 -1.70 -1.92
N ALA A 29 -10.28 -2.34 -1.87
CA ALA A 29 -9.06 -1.72 -1.35
C ALA A 29 -7.82 -2.24 -2.06
N ILE A 30 -6.81 -1.37 -2.18
CA ILE A 30 -5.44 -1.77 -2.52
C ILE A 30 -4.53 -1.58 -1.30
N VAL A 31 -3.53 -2.44 -1.17
CA VAL A 31 -2.49 -2.31 -0.14
C VAL A 31 -1.28 -1.63 -0.75
N ASN A 32 -0.85 -0.53 -0.15
CA ASN A 32 0.33 0.23 -0.53
C ASN A 32 1.52 -0.15 0.35
N ALA A 33 2.65 -0.48 -0.29
CA ALA A 33 3.94 -0.63 0.36
C ALA A 33 4.53 0.76 0.67
N ALA A 34 4.07 1.34 1.78
CA ALA A 34 4.43 2.67 2.21
C ALA A 34 5.76 2.68 2.99
N ASN A 35 6.28 3.89 3.21
CA ASN A 35 7.34 4.13 4.18
C ASN A 35 6.77 4.83 5.44
N SER A 36 7.55 4.85 6.52
CA SER A 36 7.12 5.38 7.83
C SER A 36 6.66 6.84 7.80
N THR A 37 7.07 7.63 6.80
CA THR A 37 6.62 9.03 6.71
C THR A 37 5.16 9.16 6.26
N LEU A 38 4.60 8.18 5.55
CA LEU A 38 3.30 8.26 4.87
C LEU A 38 3.16 9.41 3.83
N LEU A 39 4.22 10.17 3.57
CA LEU A 39 4.16 11.38 2.73
C LEU A 39 4.49 11.10 1.26
N GLY A 40 4.25 9.87 0.81
CA GLY A 40 4.63 9.39 -0.51
C GLY A 40 6.10 8.98 -0.62
N GLY A 41 6.49 8.59 -1.82
CA GLY A 41 7.79 8.00 -2.13
C GLY A 41 7.91 7.61 -3.60
N GLY A 42 8.80 6.65 -3.87
CA GLY A 42 9.01 6.07 -5.20
C GLY A 42 8.19 4.81 -5.45
N GLY A 43 8.50 4.10 -6.54
CA GLY A 43 7.92 2.78 -6.83
C GLY A 43 6.39 2.77 -6.90
N VAL A 44 5.79 1.73 -6.30
CA VAL A 44 4.33 1.54 -6.28
C VAL A 44 3.61 2.61 -5.45
N ASP A 45 4.21 3.05 -4.34
CA ASP A 45 3.66 4.12 -3.49
C ASP A 45 3.53 5.43 -4.27
N GLY A 46 4.59 5.83 -4.97
CA GLY A 46 4.53 6.98 -5.85
C GLY A 46 3.51 6.83 -6.99
N ALA A 47 3.32 5.62 -7.53
CA ALA A 47 2.31 5.36 -8.55
C ALA A 47 0.88 5.53 -7.99
N ILE A 48 0.62 4.99 -6.80
CA ILE A 48 -0.65 5.11 -6.09
C ILE A 48 -0.96 6.58 -5.76
N HIS A 49 -0.01 7.32 -5.18
CA HIS A 49 -0.19 8.74 -4.87
C HIS A 49 -0.45 9.59 -6.13
N ARG A 50 0.25 9.32 -7.24
CA ARG A 50 0.00 10.04 -8.51
C ARG A 50 -1.38 9.72 -9.09
N ALA A 51 -1.78 8.46 -9.09
CA ALA A 51 -3.04 8.02 -9.68
C ALA A 51 -4.26 8.40 -8.82
N GLY A 52 -4.17 8.24 -7.49
CA GLY A 52 -5.24 8.61 -6.57
C GLY A 52 -5.34 10.11 -6.29
N GLY A 53 -4.37 10.90 -6.74
CA GLY A 53 -4.40 12.35 -6.63
C GLY A 53 -4.15 12.88 -5.21
N GLY A 54 -4.38 14.18 -5.03
CA GLY A 54 -3.99 14.91 -3.81
C GLY A 54 -4.70 14.45 -2.53
N ARG A 55 -5.88 13.81 -2.63
CA ARG A 55 -6.69 13.41 -1.47
C ARG A 55 -5.98 12.37 -0.59
N ILE A 56 -5.31 11.39 -1.19
CA ILE A 56 -4.55 10.38 -0.43
C ILE A 56 -3.48 11.07 0.42
N LEU A 57 -2.70 11.99 -0.17
CA LEU A 57 -1.63 12.68 0.54
C LEU A 57 -2.16 13.60 1.64
N GLU A 58 -3.31 14.25 1.42
CA GLU A 58 -3.97 15.08 2.42
C GLU A 58 -4.39 14.26 3.64
N GLU A 59 -5.03 13.11 3.44
CA GLU A 59 -5.43 12.21 4.53
C GLU A 59 -4.20 11.61 5.24
N CYS A 60 -3.15 11.21 4.51
CA CYS A 60 -1.89 10.77 5.11
C CYS A 60 -1.24 11.85 5.99
N ARG A 61 -1.26 13.13 5.56
CA ARG A 61 -0.76 14.25 6.35
C ARG A 61 -1.56 14.44 7.64
N GLU A 62 -2.88 14.29 7.56
CA GLU A 62 -3.74 14.39 8.73
C GLU A 62 -3.47 13.25 9.73
N ILE A 63 -3.31 12.02 9.24
CA ILE A 63 -2.94 10.86 10.06
C ILE A 63 -1.58 11.08 10.71
N ARG A 64 -0.56 11.53 9.96
CA ARG A 64 0.75 11.90 10.51
C ARG A 64 0.64 12.99 11.56
N ARG A 65 -0.21 13.99 11.35
CA ARG A 65 -0.36 15.10 12.30
C ARG A 65 -1.07 14.69 13.60
N THR A 66 -2.00 13.74 13.55
CA THR A 66 -2.93 13.46 14.65
C THR A 66 -2.70 12.15 15.38
N GLN A 67 -2.34 11.09 14.66
CA GLN A 67 -2.23 9.73 15.20
C GLN A 67 -0.78 9.27 15.27
N TYR A 68 0.01 9.61 14.25
CA TYR A 68 1.38 9.14 14.11
C TYR A 68 2.36 10.29 13.84
N PRO A 69 2.61 11.21 14.81
CA PRO A 69 3.52 12.36 14.64
C PRO A 69 4.98 11.98 14.37
N GLU A 70 5.43 10.81 14.82
CA GLU A 70 6.83 10.36 14.66
C GLU A 70 7.06 9.40 13.49
N GLY A 71 6.04 8.63 13.11
CA GLY A 71 6.01 7.84 11.89
C GLY A 71 4.97 6.76 12.03
N LEU A 72 4.53 6.15 10.93
CA LEU A 72 3.88 4.86 11.04
C LEU A 72 4.96 3.81 11.36
N PRO A 73 4.89 3.11 12.51
CA PRO A 73 5.86 2.09 12.86
C PRO A 73 5.84 0.94 11.85
N THR A 74 6.95 0.19 11.77
CA THR A 74 6.96 -1.08 11.04
C THR A 74 5.96 -2.05 11.66
N GLY A 75 5.24 -2.80 10.83
CA GLY A 75 4.19 -3.72 11.24
C GLY A 75 2.80 -3.09 11.30
N GLU A 76 2.71 -1.77 11.29
CA GLU A 76 1.44 -1.06 11.39
C GLU A 76 0.83 -0.74 10.01
N ALA A 77 -0.46 -0.42 10.03
CA ALA A 77 -1.21 -0.01 8.85
C ALA A 77 -2.21 1.10 9.16
N VAL A 78 -2.45 1.98 8.18
CA VAL A 78 -3.50 3.01 8.23
C VAL A 78 -4.30 2.99 6.93
N ILE A 79 -5.52 3.53 6.96
CA ILE A 79 -6.42 3.55 5.81
C ILE A 79 -6.76 4.97 5.40
N THR A 80 -6.78 5.22 4.09
CA THR A 80 -7.30 6.44 3.45
C THR A 80 -8.40 6.07 2.46
N THR A 81 -9.09 7.09 1.92
CA THR A 81 -9.86 6.93 0.69
C THR A 81 -8.94 6.63 -0.49
N GLY A 82 -9.49 6.06 -1.56
CA GLY A 82 -8.80 5.83 -2.83
C GLY A 82 -8.51 7.10 -3.64
N GLY A 83 -9.05 8.25 -3.21
CA GLY A 83 -9.03 9.47 -4.01
C GLY A 83 -9.67 9.25 -5.38
N ASN A 84 -8.87 9.35 -6.43
CA ASN A 84 -9.27 9.15 -7.83
C ASN A 84 -9.09 7.70 -8.34
N LEU A 85 -8.59 6.78 -7.51
CA LEU A 85 -8.44 5.37 -7.90
C LEU A 85 -9.82 4.73 -8.12
N ALA A 86 -9.83 3.65 -8.92
CA ALA A 86 -11.00 2.77 -9.00
C ALA A 86 -11.27 2.05 -7.66
N ALA A 87 -10.21 1.81 -6.88
CA ALA A 87 -10.32 1.26 -5.54
C ALA A 87 -10.93 2.28 -4.57
N ARG A 88 -11.80 1.82 -3.66
CA ARG A 88 -12.47 2.71 -2.69
C ARG A 88 -11.53 3.18 -1.59
N HIS A 89 -10.57 2.35 -1.23
CA HIS A 89 -9.63 2.60 -0.14
C HIS A 89 -8.18 2.26 -0.53
N VAL A 90 -7.23 2.91 0.16
CA VAL A 90 -5.84 2.50 0.20
C VAL A 90 -5.46 2.17 1.63
N ILE A 91 -4.90 0.98 1.84
CA ILE A 91 -4.31 0.56 3.11
C ILE A 91 -2.80 0.78 3.00
N HIS A 92 -2.27 1.76 3.71
CA HIS A 92 -0.84 2.06 3.76
C HIS A 92 -0.20 1.26 4.89
N THR A 93 0.75 0.40 4.57
CA THR A 93 1.47 -0.40 5.58
C THR A 93 2.97 -0.28 5.42
N VAL A 94 3.69 -0.34 6.54
CA VAL A 94 5.15 -0.29 6.59
C VAL A 94 5.67 -1.69 6.91
N GLY A 95 6.15 -2.38 5.87
CA GLY A 95 6.85 -3.65 6.04
C GLY A 95 8.28 -3.47 6.56
N PRO A 96 8.87 -4.49 7.19
CA PRO A 96 10.25 -4.43 7.64
C PRO A 96 11.22 -4.42 6.46
N ILE A 97 12.36 -3.77 6.65
CA ILE A 97 13.45 -3.78 5.66
C ILE A 97 14.32 -5.01 5.93
N TYR A 98 14.29 -5.97 5.01
CA TYR A 98 15.01 -7.23 5.15
C TYR A 98 16.53 -7.02 5.18
N GLY A 99 17.20 -7.60 6.18
CA GLY A 99 18.65 -7.49 6.38
C GLY A 99 19.09 -6.30 7.24
N PHE A 100 18.15 -5.55 7.83
CA PHE A 100 18.44 -4.37 8.66
C PHE A 100 18.15 -4.58 10.15
N GLN A 101 17.66 -5.77 10.54
CA GLN A 101 17.34 -6.12 11.93
C GLN A 101 18.03 -7.43 12.36
N ASP A 102 19.25 -7.66 11.91
CA ASP A 102 20.02 -8.88 12.21
C ASP A 102 19.24 -10.19 11.92
N GLY A 103 18.35 -10.18 10.92
CA GLY A 103 17.50 -11.32 10.55
C GLY A 103 16.25 -11.50 11.41
N ARG A 104 15.94 -10.55 12.31
CA ARG A 104 14.80 -10.58 13.24
C ARG A 104 13.63 -9.72 12.77
N GLU A 105 13.56 -9.40 11.48
CA GLU A 105 12.52 -8.55 10.90
C GLU A 105 11.09 -9.06 11.15
N ALA A 106 10.92 -10.38 11.24
CA ALA A 106 9.62 -10.99 11.51
C ALA A 106 9.03 -10.61 12.88
N GLU A 107 9.87 -10.25 13.85
CA GLU A 107 9.43 -9.79 15.17
C GLU A 107 8.82 -8.39 15.14
N LEU A 108 8.95 -7.66 14.03
CA LEU A 108 8.30 -6.37 13.81
C LEU A 108 6.87 -6.50 13.27
N LEU A 109 6.36 -7.73 13.07
CA LEU A 109 5.05 -8.02 12.48
C LEU A 109 4.05 -8.62 13.48
N THR A 110 4.31 -8.49 14.78
CA THR A 110 3.57 -9.16 15.87
C THR A 110 2.91 -8.21 16.83
#